data_AF-A0A6D2CAM7-F1
#
_entry.id   AF-A0A6D2CAM7-F1
#
_cell.length_a   1.000
_cell.length_b   1.000
_cell.length_c   1.000
_cell.angle_alpha   90.00
_cell.angle_beta   90.00
_cell.angle_gamma   90.00
#
_symmetry.space_group_name_H-M   'P 1'
#
loop_
_entity.id
_entity.type
_entity.pdbx_description
1 polymer ?
#
loop_
_entity_poly.entity_id
_entity_poly.type
_entity_poly.pdbx_seq_one_letter_code
_entity_poly.pdbx_strand_id
1 'polypeptide(L)'
;MQELILDKDVLITSKTDLKGNVLYCNKPFLDYAEYDEEEVLFKSHNIVRHEDMPKCVFKILWEHIKQGQEAFAFVKNKTKYNNFYWVFANVTPNYNQHNQIIGYYSVRRKANEAAIAVIDKIYKQTLQIEKTQGVNKSYNFILEYAKNANLTYNNLVLNLQRNGHVA
;
A
#
# COMPACT_ATOMS: atom_id res chain seq x y z
N MET A 1 -16.49 -5.72 12.13
CA MET A 1 -15.55 -5.15 11.15
C MET A 1 -16.15 -5.33 9.77
N GLN A 2 -16.51 -4.23 9.10
CA GLN A 2 -17.11 -4.21 7.77
C GLN A 2 -16.09 -3.72 6.73
N GLU A 3 -16.21 -4.18 5.49
CA GLU A 3 -15.47 -3.62 4.36
C GLU A 3 -16.18 -2.38 3.82
N LEU A 4 -15.47 -1.25 3.76
CA LEU A 4 -15.88 -0.05 3.03
C LEU A 4 -15.30 -0.14 1.62
N ILE A 5 -16.18 -0.28 0.62
CA ILE A 5 -15.77 -0.37 -0.78
C ILE A 5 -15.59 1.05 -1.32
N LEU A 6 -14.41 1.33 -1.87
CA LEU A 6 -14.16 2.61 -2.54
C LEU A 6 -15.02 2.77 -3.78
N ASP A 7 -15.58 3.96 -3.97
CA ASP A 7 -16.20 4.34 -5.23
C ASP A 7 -15.17 4.42 -6.36
N LYS A 8 -15.61 4.13 -7.58
CA LYS A 8 -14.74 4.02 -8.77
C LYS A 8 -13.96 5.30 -9.07
N ASP A 9 -14.59 6.45 -8.85
CA ASP A 9 -14.04 7.76 -9.21
C ASP A 9 -13.33 8.44 -8.03
N VAL A 10 -13.33 7.82 -6.84
CA VAL A 10 -12.63 8.34 -5.68
C VAL A 10 -11.12 8.13 -5.82
N LEU A 11 -10.39 9.22 -5.60
CA LEU A 11 -8.94 9.23 -5.43
C LEU A 11 -8.61 9.63 -4.00
N ILE A 12 -8.02 8.72 -3.25
CA ILE A 12 -7.43 9.04 -1.94
C ILE A 12 -5.99 9.49 -2.19
N THR A 13 -5.62 10.67 -1.68
CA THR A 13 -4.28 11.24 -1.90
C THR A 13 -3.65 11.69 -0.58
N SER A 14 -2.35 11.46 -0.44
CA SER A 14 -1.58 11.99 0.68
C SER A 14 -0.16 12.36 0.27
N LYS A 15 0.44 13.33 0.98
CA LYS A 15 1.84 13.72 0.88
C LYS A 15 2.52 13.38 2.21
N THR A 16 3.76 12.90 2.17
CA THR A 16 4.52 12.64 3.40
C THR A 16 5.91 13.28 3.35
N ASP A 17 6.51 13.46 4.52
CA ASP A 17 7.94 13.69 4.64
C ASP A 17 8.76 12.42 4.30
N LEU A 18 10.09 12.51 4.42
CA LEU A 18 11.02 11.40 4.19
C LEU A 18 10.89 10.23 5.19
N LYS A 19 10.27 10.47 6.36
CA LYS A 19 10.03 9.47 7.39
C LYS A 19 8.65 8.83 7.25
N GLY A 20 7.82 9.30 6.32
CA GLY A 20 6.46 8.82 6.12
C GLY A 20 5.43 9.46 7.05
N ASN A 21 5.75 10.62 7.65
CA ASN A 21 4.75 11.40 8.38
C ASN A 21 3.90 12.20 7.41
N VAL A 22 2.58 12.21 7.61
CA VAL A 22 1.63 12.87 6.71
C VAL A 22 1.79 14.39 6.79
N LEU A 23 2.06 15.03 5.65
CA LEU A 23 2.11 16.50 5.52
C LEU A 23 0.82 17.05 4.91
N TYR A 24 0.06 16.20 4.22
CA TYR A 24 -1.21 16.53 3.60
C TYR A 24 -1.99 15.26 3.34
N CYS A 25 -3.31 15.32 3.46
CA CYS A 25 -4.24 14.33 2.93
C CYS A 25 -5.50 15.03 2.42
N ASN A 26 -6.18 14.43 1.44
CA ASN A 26 -7.42 15.01 0.92
C ASN A 26 -8.65 14.53 1.71
N LYS A 27 -9.80 15.17 1.49
CA LYS A 27 -11.06 14.83 2.13
C LYS A 27 -11.45 13.33 2.02
N PRO A 28 -11.35 12.67 0.84
CA PRO A 28 -11.53 11.22 0.74
C PRO A 28 -10.63 10.38 1.64
N PHE A 29 -9.38 10.80 1.93
CA PHE A 29 -8.53 10.10 2.88
C PHE A 29 -9.18 10.07 4.26
N LEU A 30 -9.61 11.24 4.74
CA LEU A 30 -10.22 11.44 6.05
C LEU A 30 -11.55 10.68 6.15
N ASP A 31 -12.38 10.76 5.11
CA ASP A 31 -13.69 10.11 5.05
C ASP A 31 -13.58 8.59 5.15
N TYR A 32 -12.77 7.96 4.28
CA TYR A 32 -12.64 6.51 4.27
C TYR A 32 -11.84 5.97 5.47
N ALA A 33 -10.86 6.73 5.96
CA ALA A 33 -10.10 6.32 7.15
C ALA A 33 -10.86 6.61 8.46
N GLU A 34 -11.94 7.39 8.40
CA GLU A 34 -12.76 7.83 9.52
C GLU A 34 -11.97 8.63 10.58
N TYR A 35 -10.96 9.38 10.14
CA TYR A 35 -10.13 10.24 10.99
C TYR A 35 -10.38 11.71 10.71
N ASP A 36 -10.20 12.52 11.74
CA ASP A 36 -10.12 13.97 11.59
C ASP A 36 -8.71 14.39 11.15
N GLU A 37 -8.59 15.53 10.47
CA GLU A 37 -7.31 16.00 9.91
C GLU A 37 -6.22 16.14 10.98
N GLU A 38 -6.56 16.67 12.15
CA GLU A 38 -5.65 16.88 13.27
C GLU A 38 -5.07 15.56 13.84
N GLU A 39 -5.79 14.45 13.67
CA GLU A 39 -5.35 13.12 14.11
C GLU A 39 -4.33 12.51 13.15
N VAL A 40 -4.30 12.97 11.89
CA VAL A 40 -3.51 12.40 10.81
C VAL A 40 -2.28 13.27 10.51
N LEU A 41 -2.44 14.60 10.53
CA LEU A 41 -1.36 15.51 10.18
C LEU A 41 -0.16 15.34 11.12
N PHE A 42 1.02 15.31 10.49
CA PHE A 42 2.32 15.10 11.11
C PHE A 42 2.48 13.77 11.86
N LYS A 43 1.53 12.83 11.71
CA LYS A 43 1.63 11.47 12.24
C LYS A 43 2.13 10.51 11.19
N SER A 44 2.65 9.37 11.63
CA SER A 44 3.06 8.29 10.73
C SER A 44 1.88 7.79 9.90
N HIS A 45 2.09 7.64 8.59
CA HIS A 45 1.10 7.06 7.66
C HIS A 45 0.60 5.67 8.12
N ASN A 46 1.40 4.96 8.93
CA ASN A 46 1.06 3.67 9.50
C ASN A 46 -0.23 3.64 10.36
N ILE A 47 -0.78 4.80 10.75
CA ILE A 47 -2.03 4.89 11.52
C ILE A 47 -3.21 4.16 10.85
N VAL A 48 -3.28 4.17 9.52
CA VAL A 48 -4.35 3.49 8.76
C VAL A 48 -4.00 2.05 8.39
N ARG A 49 -2.83 1.52 8.79
CA ARG A 49 -2.40 0.19 8.35
C ARG A 49 -3.22 -0.90 9.04
N HIS A 50 -3.75 -1.83 8.25
CA HIS A 50 -4.38 -3.04 8.79
C HIS A 50 -3.33 -4.08 9.22
N GLU A 51 -3.61 -4.82 10.30
CA GLU A 51 -2.74 -5.87 10.86
C GLU A 51 -2.50 -7.06 9.93
N ASP A 52 -3.48 -7.39 9.07
CA ASP A 52 -3.33 -8.37 7.98
C ASP A 52 -2.29 -8.01 6.91
N MET A 53 -1.77 -6.77 6.90
CA MET A 53 -0.75 -6.40 5.94
C MET A 53 0.64 -6.92 6.35
N PRO A 54 1.32 -7.75 5.53
CA PRO A 54 2.68 -8.19 5.82
C PRO A 54 3.66 -7.01 5.84
N LYS A 55 4.61 -6.99 6.78
CA LYS A 55 5.62 -5.91 6.87
C LYS A 55 6.52 -5.87 5.65
N CYS A 56 6.77 -7.01 5.02
CA CYS A 56 7.62 -7.07 3.83
C CYS A 56 7.05 -6.29 2.63
N VAL A 57 5.73 -6.12 2.51
CA VAL A 57 5.11 -5.30 1.44
C VAL A 57 5.56 -3.84 1.56
N PHE A 58 5.55 -3.29 2.78
CA PHE A 58 6.03 -1.94 3.04
C PHE A 58 7.55 -1.84 2.91
N LYS A 59 8.30 -2.91 3.23
CA LYS A 59 9.75 -2.97 2.98
C LYS A 59 10.07 -2.80 1.49
N ILE A 60 9.40 -3.57 0.63
CA ILE A 60 9.55 -3.45 -0.84
C ILE A 60 9.19 -2.04 -1.31
N LEU A 61 8.06 -1.51 -0.82
CA LEU A 61 7.64 -0.14 -1.14
C LEU A 61 8.74 0.88 -0.78
N TRP A 62 9.25 0.83 0.45
CA TRP A 62 10.30 1.74 0.93
C TRP A 62 11.60 1.62 0.12
N GLU A 63 11.97 0.42 -0.29
CA GLU A 63 13.15 0.18 -1.11
C GLU A 63 13.03 0.85 -2.48
N HIS A 64 11.88 0.72 -3.16
CA HIS A 64 11.65 1.37 -4.44
C HIS A 64 11.66 2.90 -4.32
N ILE A 65 10.85 3.47 -3.41
CA ILE A 65 10.70 4.93 -3.36
C ILE A 65 11.97 5.64 -2.88
N LYS A 66 12.80 4.99 -2.06
CA LYS A 66 14.12 5.54 -1.66
C LYS A 66 15.13 5.52 -2.81
N GLN A 67 14.97 4.65 -3.79
CA GLN A 67 15.78 4.61 -5.00
C GLN A 67 15.26 5.52 -6.11
N GLY A 68 14.23 6.32 -5.84
CA GLY A 68 13.61 7.19 -6.84
C GLY A 68 12.63 6.46 -7.77
N GLN A 69 12.27 5.21 -7.45
CA GLN A 69 11.34 4.40 -8.24
C GLN A 69 9.91 4.50 -7.70
N GLU A 70 8.94 4.22 -8.55
CA GLU A 70 7.55 4.06 -8.11
C GLU A 70 7.33 2.72 -7.40
N ALA A 71 6.40 2.72 -6.45
CA ALA A 71 5.93 1.51 -5.79
C ALA A 71 4.44 1.32 -5.99
N PHE A 72 4.04 0.08 -6.27
CA PHE A 72 2.64 -0.33 -6.35
C PHE A 72 2.34 -1.39 -5.31
N ALA A 73 1.18 -1.29 -4.65
CA ALA A 73 0.72 -2.32 -3.72
C ALA A 73 -0.81 -2.31 -3.61
N PHE A 74 -1.38 -3.48 -3.36
CA PHE A 74 -2.70 -3.54 -2.74
C PHE A 74 -2.51 -3.33 -1.24
N VAL A 75 -3.27 -2.42 -0.64
CA VAL A 75 -3.14 -2.12 0.79
C VAL A 75 -4.51 -2.25 1.43
N LYS A 76 -4.61 -3.14 2.41
CA LYS A 76 -5.72 -3.17 3.34
C LYS A 76 -5.45 -2.14 4.43
N ASN A 77 -6.34 -1.15 4.51
CA ASN A 77 -6.30 -0.14 5.55
C ASN A 77 -7.38 -0.42 6.59
N LYS A 78 -7.12 -0.05 7.85
CA LYS A 78 -8.09 -0.08 8.95
C LYS A 78 -8.50 1.36 9.26
N THR A 79 -9.79 1.55 9.50
CA THR A 79 -10.34 2.84 9.89
C THR A 79 -10.21 3.08 11.39
N LYS A 80 -10.49 4.31 11.84
CA LYS A 80 -10.58 4.66 13.27
C LYS A 80 -11.54 3.75 14.04
N TYR A 81 -12.67 3.37 13.44
CA TYR A 81 -13.71 2.56 14.08
C TYR A 81 -13.61 1.05 13.76
N ASN A 82 -12.42 0.56 13.39
CA ASN A 82 -12.13 -0.86 13.09
C ASN A 82 -12.94 -1.44 11.92
N ASN A 83 -13.36 -0.60 10.97
CA ASN A 83 -13.70 -1.05 9.62
C ASN A 83 -12.42 -1.20 8.79
N PHE A 84 -12.53 -1.71 7.57
CA PHE A 84 -11.38 -1.78 6.67
C PHE A 84 -11.76 -1.45 5.23
N TYR A 85 -10.77 -1.11 4.43
CA TYR A 85 -10.95 -0.87 3.00
C TYR A 85 -9.69 -1.26 2.23
N TRP A 86 -9.88 -1.80 1.03
CA TRP A 86 -8.79 -2.12 0.11
C TRP A 86 -8.56 -0.99 -0.88
N VAL A 87 -7.29 -0.67 -1.11
CA VAL A 87 -6.88 0.28 -2.14
C VAL A 87 -5.80 -0.33 -3.03
N PHE A 88 -5.82 0.05 -4.29
CA PHE A 88 -4.63 -0.03 -5.14
C PHE A 88 -3.85 1.27 -4.97
N ALA A 89 -2.66 1.17 -4.37
CA ALA A 89 -1.80 2.29 -4.06
C ALA A 89 -0.66 2.41 -5.08
N ASN A 90 -0.44 3.63 -5.56
CA ASN A 90 0.77 4.07 -6.25
C ASN A 90 1.48 5.08 -5.34
N VAL A 91 2.78 4.91 -5.12
CA VAL A 91 3.61 5.81 -4.34
C VAL A 91 4.81 6.25 -5.17
N THR A 92 5.04 7.55 -5.24
CA THR A 92 6.13 8.15 -6.01
C THR A 92 6.98 9.08 -5.14
N PRO A 93 8.29 9.22 -5.42
CA PRO A 93 9.13 10.21 -4.76
C PRO A 93 8.74 11.64 -5.19
N ASN A 94 8.78 12.57 -4.23
CA ASN A 94 8.62 14.00 -4.47
C ASN A 94 10.01 14.66 -4.49
N TYR A 95 10.30 15.44 -5.54
CA TYR A 95 11.61 16.06 -5.76
C TYR A 95 11.56 17.58 -5.58
N ASN A 96 12.64 18.15 -5.04
CA ASN A 96 12.86 19.60 -5.08
C ASN A 96 13.51 20.03 -6.42
N GLN A 97 13.74 21.32 -6.58
CA GLN A 97 14.42 21.92 -7.74
C GLN A 97 15.85 21.42 -7.99
N HIS A 98 16.48 20.77 -6.99
CA HIS A 98 17.82 20.20 -7.08
C HIS A 98 17.80 18.67 -7.31
N ASN A 99 16.65 18.11 -7.71
CA ASN A 99 16.46 16.68 -7.94
C ASN A 99 16.73 15.81 -6.70
N GLN A 100 16.54 16.36 -5.50
CA GLN A 100 16.63 15.62 -4.24
C GLN A 100 15.24 15.21 -3.78
N ILE A 101 15.10 13.96 -3.32
CA ILE A 101 13.84 13.47 -2.74
C ILE A 101 13.61 14.23 -1.42
N ILE A 102 12.44 14.86 -1.30
CA ILE A 102 12.01 15.64 -0.12
C ILE A 102 10.80 15.02 0.59
N GLY A 103 10.24 13.95 0.04
CA GLY A 103 9.07 13.29 0.57
C GLY A 103 8.47 12.35 -0.45
N TYR A 104 7.22 11.94 -0.22
CA TYR A 104 6.53 10.99 -1.09
C TYR A 104 5.09 11.41 -1.35
N TYR A 105 4.60 11.07 -2.53
CA TYR A 105 3.20 11.19 -2.92
C TYR A 105 2.57 9.81 -2.98
N SER A 106 1.36 9.68 -2.45
CA SER A 106 0.56 8.47 -2.60
C SER A 106 -0.78 8.82 -3.24
N VAL A 107 -1.12 8.10 -4.30
CA VAL A 107 -2.45 8.09 -4.91
C VAL A 107 -3.02 6.68 -4.79
N ARG A 108 -4.27 6.60 -4.35
CA ARG A 108 -4.98 5.35 -4.07
C ARG A 108 -6.31 5.36 -4.77
N ARG A 109 -6.65 4.23 -5.38
CA ARG A 109 -7.87 4.03 -6.17
C ARG A 109 -8.59 2.78 -5.69
N LYS A 110 -9.83 2.62 -6.14
CA LYS A 110 -10.58 1.36 -5.98
C LYS A 110 -9.71 0.18 -6.48
N ALA A 111 -9.45 -0.76 -5.60
CA ALA A 111 -8.77 -2.00 -5.94
C ALA A 111 -9.72 -2.89 -6.77
N ASN A 112 -9.16 -3.59 -7.75
CA ASN A 112 -9.92 -4.58 -8.52
C ASN A 112 -10.36 -5.72 -7.58
N GLU A 113 -11.67 -5.99 -7.51
CA GLU A 113 -12.25 -6.97 -6.58
C GLU A 113 -11.73 -8.39 -6.83
N ALA A 114 -11.52 -8.78 -8.09
CA ALA A 114 -10.92 -10.06 -8.43
C ALA A 114 -9.44 -10.13 -7.99
N ALA A 115 -8.72 -9.02 -8.10
CA ALA A 115 -7.34 -8.93 -7.61
C ALA A 115 -7.24 -9.06 -6.09
N ILE A 116 -8.19 -8.48 -5.35
CA ILE A 116 -8.26 -8.61 -3.88
C ILE A 116 -8.34 -10.08 -3.48
N ALA A 117 -9.20 -10.86 -4.13
CA ALA A 117 -9.36 -12.28 -3.83
C ALA A 117 -8.07 -13.11 -4.03
N VAL A 118 -7.21 -12.69 -4.96
CA VAL A 118 -5.91 -13.31 -5.20
C VAL A 118 -4.86 -12.81 -4.21
N ILE A 119 -4.71 -11.49 -4.06
CA ILE A 119 -3.66 -10.90 -3.23
C ILE A 119 -3.87 -11.17 -1.74
N ASP A 120 -5.12 -11.26 -1.27
CA ASP A 120 -5.43 -11.62 0.12
C ASP A 120 -4.90 -13.01 0.48
N LYS A 121 -4.99 -13.98 -0.44
CA LYS A 121 -4.41 -15.32 -0.26
C LYS A 121 -2.89 -15.26 -0.18
N ILE A 122 -2.25 -14.50 -1.07
CA ILE A 122 -0.80 -14.30 -1.08
C ILE A 122 -0.34 -13.63 0.22
N TYR A 123 -1.04 -12.59 0.67
CA TYR A 123 -0.70 -11.87 1.90
C TYR A 123 -0.92 -12.72 3.15
N LYS A 124 -1.97 -13.55 3.22
CA LYS A 124 -2.15 -14.52 4.32
C LYS A 124 -0.98 -15.51 4.43
N GLN A 125 -0.54 -16.08 3.30
CA GLN A 125 0.63 -16.95 3.28
C GLN A 125 1.91 -16.20 3.69
N THR A 126 2.09 -15.00 3.15
CA THR A 126 3.24 -14.12 3.44
C THR A 126 3.30 -13.76 4.93
N LEU A 127 2.15 -13.43 5.53
CA LEU A 127 2.02 -13.11 6.95
C LEU A 127 2.28 -14.34 7.84
N GLN A 128 1.85 -15.52 7.42
CA GLN A 128 2.15 -16.76 8.14
C GLN A 128 3.66 -17.07 8.13
N ILE A 129 4.31 -16.89 6.99
CA ILE A 129 5.79 -17.00 6.88
C ILE A 129 6.46 -15.94 7.75
N GLU A 130 5.96 -14.70 7.75
CA GLU A 130 6.50 -13.62 8.57
C GLU A 130 6.45 -13.96 10.07
N LYS A 131 5.31 -14.51 10.54
CA LYS A 131 5.11 -14.90 11.94
C LYS A 131 6.01 -16.06 12.36
N THR A 132 6.26 -17.01 11.48
CA THR A 132 6.97 -18.26 11.80
C THR A 132 8.47 -18.21 11.51
N GLN A 133 8.88 -17.45 10.49
CA GLN A 133 10.23 -17.44 9.94
C GLN A 133 10.84 -16.04 9.81
N GLY A 134 10.07 -14.98 10.12
CA GLY A 134 10.53 -13.60 10.13
C GLY A 134 10.35 -12.85 8.80
N VAL A 135 10.50 -11.53 8.87
CA VAL A 135 10.23 -10.58 7.77
C VAL A 135 11.11 -10.84 6.54
N ASN A 136 12.35 -11.29 6.71
CA ASN A 136 13.24 -11.55 5.57
C ASN A 136 12.77 -12.77 4.75
N LYS A 137 12.20 -13.79 5.40
CA LYS A 137 11.65 -14.96 4.71
C LYS A 137 10.35 -14.64 3.99
N SER A 138 9.47 -13.83 4.59
CA SER A 138 8.25 -13.37 3.92
C SER A 138 8.55 -12.43 2.75
N TYR A 139 9.58 -11.57 2.88
CA TYR A 139 10.09 -10.75 1.79
C TYR A 139 10.59 -11.59 0.61
N ASN A 140 11.43 -12.60 0.85
CA ASN A 140 11.91 -13.47 -0.23
C ASN A 140 10.75 -14.24 -0.88
N PHE A 141 9.82 -14.77 -0.08
CA PHE A 141 8.66 -15.50 -0.59
C PHE A 141 7.85 -14.68 -1.60
N ILE A 142 7.51 -13.42 -1.28
CA ILE A 142 6.66 -12.62 -2.16
C ILE A 142 7.40 -12.20 -3.44
N LEU A 143 8.72 -12.00 -3.37
CA LEU A 143 9.54 -11.75 -4.56
C LEU A 143 9.69 -12.99 -5.42
N GLU A 144 9.90 -14.16 -4.82
CA GLU A 144 9.94 -15.45 -5.52
C GLU A 144 8.59 -15.78 -6.17
N TYR A 145 7.48 -15.48 -5.49
CA TYR A 145 6.14 -15.63 -6.06
C TYR A 145 5.99 -14.81 -7.35
N ALA A 146 6.37 -13.53 -7.32
CA ALA A 146 6.34 -12.69 -8.51
C ALA A 146 7.28 -13.22 -9.60
N LYS A 147 8.50 -13.62 -9.22
CA LYS A 147 9.51 -14.15 -10.14
C LYS A 147 9.06 -15.45 -10.82
N ASN A 148 8.37 -16.34 -10.10
CA ASN A 148 7.83 -17.58 -10.66
C ASN A 148 6.72 -17.34 -11.69
N ALA A 149 6.05 -16.18 -11.63
CA ALA A 149 5.16 -15.69 -12.66
C ALA A 149 5.89 -14.91 -13.78
N ASN A 150 7.23 -14.90 -13.80
CA ASN A 150 8.07 -14.07 -14.67
C ASN A 150 7.82 -12.56 -14.54
N LEU A 151 7.47 -12.10 -13.34
CA LEU A 151 7.17 -10.69 -13.05
C LEU A 151 8.08 -10.15 -11.95
N THR A 152 8.26 -8.83 -11.94
CA THR A 152 8.68 -8.12 -10.73
C THR A 152 7.48 -7.96 -9.79
N TYR A 153 7.72 -7.61 -8.53
CA TYR A 153 6.62 -7.34 -7.60
C TYR A 153 5.67 -6.23 -8.11
N ASN A 154 6.22 -5.11 -8.61
CA ASN A 154 5.40 -4.04 -9.18
C ASN A 154 4.55 -4.54 -10.36
N ASN A 155 5.13 -5.34 -11.27
CA ASN A 155 4.41 -5.87 -12.43
C ASN A 155 3.34 -6.89 -12.02
N LEU A 156 3.58 -7.70 -10.99
CA LEU A 156 2.56 -8.57 -10.41
C LEU A 156 1.35 -7.75 -9.92
N VAL A 157 1.59 -6.71 -9.14
CA VAL A 157 0.51 -5.85 -8.61
C VAL A 157 -0.24 -5.15 -9.75
N LEU A 158 0.48 -4.60 -10.74
CA LEU A 158 -0.12 -3.94 -11.90
C LEU A 158 -0.97 -4.89 -12.75
N ASN A 159 -0.45 -6.09 -13.04
CA ASN A 159 -1.18 -7.11 -13.80
C ASN A 159 -2.45 -7.54 -13.07
N LEU A 160 -2.35 -7.78 -11.76
CA LEU A 160 -3.50 -8.09 -10.93
C LEU A 160 -4.54 -6.97 -10.97
N GLN A 161 -4.14 -5.70 -10.80
CA GLN A 161 -5.08 -4.57 -10.86
C GLN A 161 -5.79 -4.50 -12.22
N ARG A 162 -5.07 -4.74 -13.32
CA ARG A 162 -5.60 -4.65 -14.68
C ARG A 162 -6.51 -5.83 -15.04
N ASN A 163 -6.11 -7.05 -14.69
CA ASN A 163 -6.71 -8.28 -15.24
C ASN A 163 -7.50 -9.08 -14.20
N GLY A 164 -7.32 -8.81 -12.91
CA GLY A 164 -7.94 -9.56 -11.81
C GLY A 164 -7.31 -10.94 -11.54
N HIS A 165 -6.28 -11.33 -12.28
CA HIS A 165 -5.56 -12.60 -12.12
C HIS A 165 -4.07 -12.43 -12.49
N VAL A 166 -3.25 -13.38 -12.04
CA VAL A 166 -1.85 -13.49 -12.48
C VAL A 166 -1.88 -14.13 -13.87
N ALA A 167 -1.41 -13.40 -14.88
CA ALA A 167 -1.31 -13.89 -16.27
C ALA A 167 -0.14 -14.86 -16.43
#